data_AF-M7BBG3-F1
#
_entry.id   AF-M7BBG3-F1
#
_cell.length_a   1.000
_cell.length_b   1.000
_cell.length_c   1.000
_cell.angle_alpha   90.00
_cell.angle_beta   90.00
_cell.angle_gamma   90.00
#
_symmetry.space_group_name_H-M   'P 1'
#
loop_
_entity.id
_entity.type
_entity.pdbx_description
1 polymer ?
#
loop_
_entity_poly.entity_id
_entity_poly.type
_entity_poly.pdbx_seq_one_letter_code
_entity_poly.pdbx_strand_id
1 'polypeptide(L)' 'MVKLKWGMEYKGYLVSVDGYMNMQLANTAEYIDAALSGHLGEVLIRCNNVLYIRGVEEEDGEMRE' A
#
# COMPACT_ATOMS: atom_id res chain seq x y z
N MET A 1 2.55 -1.13 3.99
CA MET A 1 2.53 0.26 3.45
C MET A 1 3.71 0.44 2.51
N VAL A 2 3.45 0.93 1.30
CA VAL A 2 4.45 1.26 0.28
C VAL A 2 4.46 2.78 0.11
N LYS A 3 5.61 3.43 0.30
CA LYS A 3 5.77 4.85 0.01
C LYS A 3 6.42 5.01 -1.36
N LEU A 4 5.82 5.83 -2.22
CA LEU A 4 6.39 6.15 -3.52
C LEU A 4 7.37 7.33 -3.42
N LYS A 5 8.27 7.43 -4.39
CA LYS A 5 9.27 8.50 -4.50
C LYS A 5 8.69 9.92 -4.47
N TRP A 6 7.44 10.06 -4.88
CA TRP A 6 6.75 11.35 -4.99
C TRP A 6 5.85 11.69 -3.80
N GLY A 7 5.88 10.88 -2.72
CA GLY A 7 5.24 11.22 -1.45
C GLY A 7 3.98 10.43 -1.12
N MET A 8 3.20 10.00 -2.12
CA MET A 8 2.00 9.18 -1.93
C MET A 8 2.33 7.83 -1.27
N GLU A 9 1.39 7.37 -0.46
CA GLU A 9 1.49 6.12 0.29
C GLU A 9 0.32 5.20 -0.08
N TYR A 10 0.64 3.93 -0.27
CA TYR A 10 -0.34 2.88 -0.55
C TYR A 10 -0.33 1.90 0.62
N LYS A 11 -1.47 1.76 1.28
CA LYS A 11 -1.67 0.77 2.35
C LYS A 11 -2.61 -0.30 1.83
N GLY A 12 -2.16 -1.55 1.84
CA GLY A 12 -2.93 -2.71 1.41
C GLY A 12 -2.20 -3.99 1.79
N TYR A 13 -2.84 -5.12 1.53
CA TYR A 13 -2.26 -6.44 1.74
C TYR A 13 -1.31 -6.77 0.60
N LEU A 14 -0.05 -7.10 0.93
CA LEU A 14 0.93 -7.52 -0.07
C LEU A 14 0.59 -8.93 -0.55
N VAL A 15 0.13 -9.05 -1.79
CA VAL A 15 -0.27 -10.34 -2.40
C VAL A 15 0.93 -11.06 -2.99
N SER A 16 1.73 -10.35 -3.80
CA SER A 16 2.87 -10.93 -4.49
C SER A 16 3.93 -9.87 -4.83
N VAL A 17 5.15 -10.34 -5.07
CA VAL A 17 6.30 -9.54 -5.52
C VAL A 17 7.08 -10.37 -6.55
N ASP A 18 7.66 -9.71 -7.55
CA ASP A 18 8.55 -10.35 -8.53
C ASP A 18 10.04 -10.05 -8.28
N GLY A 19 10.94 -10.63 -9.09
CA GLY A 19 12.39 -10.45 -8.97
C GLY A 19 12.89 -9.01 -9.23
N TYR A 20 12.04 -8.15 -9.79
CA TYR A 20 12.34 -6.72 -9.98
C TYR A 20 11.76 -5.84 -8.89
N MET A 21 11.06 -6.42 -7.90
CA MET A 21 10.31 -5.72 -6.87
C MET A 21 9.09 -4.94 -7.38
N ASN A 22 8.45 -5.40 -8.46
CA ASN A 22 7.07 -4.98 -8.72
C ASN A 22 6.17 -5.62 -7.66
N MET A 23 5.19 -4.88 -7.15
CA MET A 23 4.40 -5.30 -5.99
C MET A 23 2.91 -5.28 -6.32
N GLN A 24 2.21 -6.38 -6.03
CA GLN A 24 0.75 -6.46 -6.10
C GLN A 24 0.17 -6.28 -4.71
N LEU A 25 -0.73 -5.30 -4.56
CA LEU A 25 -1.46 -5.01 -3.34
C LEU A 25 -2.96 -5.28 -3.52
N ALA A 26 -3.59 -5.87 -2.51
CA ALA A 26 -5.04 -6.01 -2.40
C ALA A 26 -5.62 -5.08 -1.32
N ASN A 27 -6.91 -4.76 -1.43
CA ASN A 27 -7.63 -3.82 -0.54
C ASN A 27 -6.86 -2.51 -0.30
N THR A 28 -6.26 -1.98 -1.37
CA THR A 28 -5.34 -0.85 -1.31
C THR A 28 -6.10 0.44 -1.09
N ALA A 29 -5.69 1.22 -0.09
CA ALA A 29 -6.06 2.61 0.13
C ALA A 29 -4.88 3.53 -0.20
N GLU A 30 -5.16 4.59 -0.94
CA GLU A 30 -4.20 5.64 -1.28
C GLU A 30 -4.25 6.77 -0.26
N TYR A 31 -3.08 7.24 0.13
CA TYR A 31 -2.90 8.38 1.02
C TYR A 31 -2.02 9.42 0.34
N ILE A 32 -2.51 10.66 0.29
CA ILE A 32 -1.80 11.85 -0.20
C ILE A 32 -1.72 12.82 0.97
N ASP A 33 -0.52 13.31 1.28
CA ASP A 33 -0.28 14.19 2.45
C ASP A 33 -0.87 13.65 3.76
N ALA A 34 -0.72 12.34 3.98
CA ALA A 34 -1.25 11.57 5.13
C ALA A 34 -2.79 11.51 5.25
N ALA A 35 -3.53 12.08 4.30
CA ALA A 35 -4.99 11.97 4.23
C ALA A 35 -5.42 10.84 3.28
N LEU A 36 -6.49 10.12 3.64
CA LEU A 36 -7.10 9.12 2.77
C LEU A 36 -7.64 9.80 1.49
N SER A 37 -7.04 9.47 0.35
CA SER A 37 -7.44 9.93 -0.99
C SER A 37 -8.56 9.05 -1.55
N GLY A 38 -8.47 7.73 -1.33
CA GLY A 38 -9.51 6.79 -1.76
C GLY A 38 -9.11 5.32 -1.65
N HIS A 39 -10.08 4.44 -1.93
CA HIS A 39 -9.88 3.00 -2.02
C HIS A 39 -9.72 2.58 -3.48
N LEU A 40 -8.59 1.94 -3.79
CA LEU A 40 -8.23 1.50 -5.13
C LEU A 40 -8.43 -0.01 -5.34
N GLY A 41 -8.58 -0.79 -4.27
CA GLY A 41 -8.75 -2.24 -4.36
C GLY A 41 -7.44 -2.92 -4.76
N GLU A 42 -7.40 -3.51 -5.96
CA GLU A 42 -6.22 -4.22 -6.45
C GLU A 42 -5.29 -3.29 -7.24
N VAL A 43 -4.02 -3.23 -6.84
CA VAL A 43 -3.03 -2.29 -7.40
C VAL A 43 -1.73 -3.02 -7.70
N LEU A 44 -1.16 -2.75 -8.88
CA LEU A 44 0.22 -3.12 -9.23
C LEU A 44 1.11 -1.87 -9.15
N ILE A 45 2.11 -1.89 -8.26
CA ILE A 45 3.12 -0.84 -8.14
C ILE A 45 4.38 -1.27 -8.87
N ARG A 46 4.81 -0.47 -9.85
CA ARG A 46 6.09 -0.69 -10.55
C ARG A 46 7.27 -0.37 -9.64
N CYS A 47 8.26 -1.25 -9.63
CA CYS A 47 9.40 -1.23 -8.73
C CYS A 47 10.13 0.12 -8.65
N ASN A 48 10.35 0.77 -9.79
CA ASN A 48 11.13 2.00 -9.87
C ASN A 48 10.42 3.23 -9.26
N ASN A 49 9.15 3.11 -8.88
CA ASN A 49 8.41 4.17 -8.19
C ASN A 49 8.48 4.03 -6.66
N VAL A 50 8.91 2.88 -6.14
CA VAL A 50 8.97 2.61 -4.70
C VAL A 50 10.16 3.37 -4.09
N LEU A 51 9.91 4.07 -2.98
CA LEU A 51 10.94 4.61 -2.10
C LEU A 51 11.28 3.61 -1.00
N TYR A 52 10.27 3.10 -0.30
CA TYR A 52 10.41 2.01 0.66
C TYR A 52 9.09 1.26 0.88
N ILE A 53 9.18 0.07 1.47
CA ILE A 53 8.05 -0.72 1.97
C ILE A 53 8.27 -1.02 3.45
N ARG A 54 7.19 -1.01 4.24
CA ARG A 54 7.20 -1.50 5.63
C ARG A 54 5.92 -2.25 5.97
N GLY A 55 6.04 -3.16 6.94
CA GLY A 55 4.90 -3.73 7.65
C GLY A 55 4.12 -2.63 8.40
N VAL A 56 2.82 -2.84 8.53
CA VAL A 56 1.94 -2.06 9.40
C VAL A 56 1.28 -3.08 10.31
N GLU A 57 1.25 -2.79 11.60
CA GLU A 57 0.45 -3.58 12.52
C GLU A 57 -1.02 -3.37 12.17
N GLU A 58 -1.83 -4.43 12.22
CA GLU A 58 -3.27 -4.26 12.19
C GLU A 58 -3.63 -3.49 13.47
N GLU A 59 -4.12 -2.26 13.34
CA GLU A 59 -4.88 -1.68 14.43
C GLU A 59 -6.12 -2.56 14.54
N ASP A 60 -6.21 -3.35 15.62
CA ASP A 60 -7.39 -4.13 16.05
C ASP A 60 -8.60 -3.20 16.27
N GLY A 61 -9.07 -2.57 15.20
CA GLY A 61 -10.13 -1.58 15.17
C GLY A 61 -11.42 -2.20 14.64
N GLU A 62 -12.16 -2.82 15.56
CA GLU A 62 -13.60 -3.08 15.47
C GLU A 62 -14.09 -3.95 14.29
N MET A 63 -13.97 -5.26 14.45
CA MET A 63 -15.10 -6.14 14.12
C MET A 63 -15.72 -6.63 15.43
N ARG A 64 -16.52 -5.75 16.06
CA ARG A 64 -17.60 -6.16 16.95
C ARG A 64 -18.87 -6.21 16.11
N GLU A 65 -19.21 -7.41 15.64
CA GLU A 65 -20.48 -8.12 15.83
C GLU A 65 -20.39 -9.51 15.20
#